data_AF-A0A2W5NU24-F1
#
_entry.id   AF-A0A2W5NU24-F1
#
_cell.length_a   1.000
_cell.length_b   1.000
_cell.length_c   1.000
_cell.angle_alpha   90.00
_cell.angle_beta   90.00
_cell.angle_gamma   90.00
#
_symmetry.space_group_name_H-M   'P 1'
#
loop_
_entity.id
_entity.type
_entity.pdbx_description
1 polymer ?
#
loop_
_entity_poly.entity_id
_entity_poly.type
_entity_poly.pdbx_seq_one_letter_code
_entity_poly.pdbx_strand_id
1 'polypeptide(L)'
;MEHMENAQISGTVTIDGVPENQFRRAIEAMLREGRADEAARRLKDELVFLCGEGLPLPARFRFISAQDVSVTGWPRMLERIAELDRPGDPITALSLDICLAPLAAADAENRRPFYETSYYTDRAWPFSRASRADLVLACGSPAWQGSAEDNDDRLQLSGLEDLHIVIAAIEALCLRGMATIEEQRAFIVGASYLAVLSHQAIRDTAMAEGLPRPMAVIVGSDGTYPAFEAAALAAGEGRAHGTGAEETSAPPHGPTHTSLGHHEVTEPSTPTPPTEAWHLPPPGIHVTGTQLRHRLVTRESIAELEAETSPSLLNRVFGGLLRKK
;
A
#
# COMPACT_ATOMS: atom_id res chain seq x y z
N MET A 1 -9.06 2.59 -15.15
CA MET A 1 -7.59 2.78 -15.24
C MET A 1 -7.26 3.96 -16.18
N GLU A 2 -7.95 5.11 -16.03
CA GLU A 2 -7.92 6.24 -17.00
C GLU A 2 -8.01 7.63 -16.34
N HIS A 3 -7.65 7.78 -15.06
CA HIS A 3 -7.85 9.05 -14.33
C HIS A 3 -6.59 9.71 -13.75
N MET A 4 -5.40 9.39 -14.25
CA MET A 4 -4.17 10.13 -13.91
C MET A 4 -3.37 10.62 -15.12
N GLU A 5 -3.99 10.74 -16.30
CA GLU A 5 -3.26 11.14 -17.52
C GLU A 5 -3.27 12.63 -17.84
N ASN A 6 -3.88 13.50 -17.03
CA ASN A 6 -3.93 14.94 -17.33
C ASN A 6 -3.74 15.84 -16.10
N ALA A 7 -2.49 15.99 -15.66
CA ALA A 7 -2.03 17.23 -15.03
C ALA A 7 -0.52 17.41 -15.29
N GLN A 8 -0.21 18.33 -16.20
CA GLN A 8 1.12 18.56 -16.74
C GLN A 8 1.90 19.52 -15.82
N ILE A 9 2.73 18.97 -14.93
CA ILE A 9 4.05 19.53 -14.58
C ILE A 9 5.03 18.38 -14.76
N SER A 10 5.72 18.37 -15.91
CA SER A 10 6.50 17.24 -16.42
C SER A 10 7.84 17.10 -15.72
N GLY A 11 7.83 16.70 -14.45
CA GLY A 11 8.93 15.99 -13.82
C GLY A 11 8.44 14.59 -13.50
N THR A 12 8.95 13.56 -14.18
CA THR A 12 8.67 12.17 -13.82
C THR A 12 9.11 11.97 -12.37
N VAL A 13 8.18 11.66 -11.47
CA VAL A 13 8.54 11.40 -10.07
C VAL A 13 9.45 10.19 -10.03
N THR A 14 10.63 10.36 -9.44
CA THR A 14 11.59 9.28 -9.22
C THR A 14 11.74 8.97 -7.74
N ILE A 15 11.90 7.70 -7.43
CA ILE A 15 12.14 7.17 -6.09
C ILE A 15 13.38 6.31 -6.21
N ASP A 16 14.40 6.54 -5.38
CA ASP A 16 15.68 5.83 -5.49
C ASP A 16 16.29 5.91 -6.91
N GLY A 17 16.17 7.07 -7.56
CA GLY A 17 16.68 7.30 -8.92
C GLY A 17 15.93 6.57 -10.05
N VAL A 18 14.86 5.82 -9.77
CA VAL A 18 14.04 5.14 -10.78
C VAL A 18 12.64 5.75 -10.90
N PRO A 19 11.99 5.69 -12.06
CA PRO A 19 10.61 6.16 -12.23
C PRO A 19 9.61 5.46 -11.28
N GLU A 20 8.58 6.19 -10.85
CA GLU A 20 7.51 5.71 -9.95
C GLU A 20 6.92 4.36 -10.35
N ASN A 21 6.56 4.19 -11.62
CA ASN A 21 6.00 2.93 -12.12
C ASN A 21 6.98 1.74 -11.98
N GLN A 22 8.28 1.95 -12.17
CA GLN A 22 9.30 0.93 -12.02
C GLN A 22 9.53 0.61 -10.55
N PHE A 23 9.60 1.63 -9.70
CA PHE A 23 9.69 1.47 -8.25
C PHE A 23 8.51 0.64 -7.71
N ARG A 24 7.28 1.04 -8.06
CA ARG A 24 6.04 0.37 -7.64
C ARG A 24 6.00 -1.09 -8.08
N ARG A 25 6.32 -1.38 -9.35
CA ARG A 25 6.40 -2.77 -9.86
C ARG A 25 7.45 -3.60 -9.14
N ALA A 26 8.58 -3.01 -8.75
CA ALA A 26 9.60 -3.73 -8.00
C ALA A 26 9.10 -4.11 -6.59
N ILE A 27 8.37 -3.22 -5.92
CA ILE A 27 7.73 -3.52 -4.64
C ILE A 27 6.67 -4.62 -4.80
N GLU A 28 5.80 -4.51 -5.81
CA GLU A 28 4.77 -5.52 -6.09
C GLU A 28 5.38 -6.89 -6.40
N ALA A 29 6.46 -6.94 -7.19
CA ALA A 29 7.18 -8.18 -7.48
C ALA A 29 7.71 -8.85 -6.20
N MET A 30 8.26 -8.07 -5.26
CA MET A 30 8.68 -8.60 -3.96
C MET A 30 7.49 -9.19 -3.19
N LEU A 31 6.31 -8.53 -3.18
CA LEU A 31 5.11 -9.08 -2.54
C LEU A 31 4.68 -10.42 -3.17
N ARG A 32 4.61 -10.47 -4.51
CA ARG A 32 4.23 -11.69 -5.24
C ARG A 32 5.18 -12.87 -4.95
N GLU A 33 6.47 -12.58 -4.86
CA GLU A 33 7.52 -13.55 -4.51
C GLU A 33 7.55 -13.95 -3.02
N GLY A 34 6.65 -13.42 -2.18
CA GLY A 34 6.62 -13.70 -0.74
C GLY A 34 7.69 -12.95 0.07
N ARG A 35 8.36 -11.96 -0.54
CA ARG A 35 9.43 -11.14 0.05
C ARG A 35 8.89 -9.84 0.66
N ALA A 36 7.75 -9.91 1.35
CA ALA A 36 7.09 -8.73 1.93
C ALA A 36 7.97 -7.98 2.95
N ASP A 37 8.80 -8.70 3.71
CA ASP A 37 9.71 -8.07 4.68
C ASP A 37 10.85 -7.29 3.99
N GLU A 38 11.25 -7.71 2.79
CA GLU A 38 12.20 -6.97 1.98
C GLU A 38 11.58 -5.73 1.35
N ALA A 39 10.35 -5.84 0.84
CA ALA A 39 9.58 -4.69 0.36
C ALA A 39 9.43 -3.63 1.46
N ALA A 40 9.07 -4.05 2.67
CA ALA A 40 8.93 -3.17 3.82
C ALA A 40 10.24 -2.45 4.16
N ARG A 41 11.37 -3.16 4.16
CA ARG A 41 12.69 -2.58 4.44
C ARG A 41 13.07 -1.54 3.39
N ARG A 42 12.91 -1.88 2.11
CA ARG A 42 13.20 -0.96 1.00
C ARG A 42 12.37 0.32 1.10
N LEU A 43 11.09 0.21 1.43
CA LEU A 43 10.22 1.36 1.64
C LEU A 43 10.64 2.17 2.87
N LYS A 44 11.06 1.52 3.95
CA LYS A 44 11.61 2.20 5.14
C LYS A 44 12.84 3.04 4.82
N ASP A 45 13.72 2.57 3.95
CA ASP A 45 14.92 3.32 3.54
C ASP A 45 14.54 4.65 2.86
N GLU A 46 13.49 4.66 2.04
CA GLU A 46 12.94 5.89 1.45
C GLU A 46 12.21 6.77 2.48
N LEU A 47 11.46 6.16 3.41
CA LEU A 47 10.72 6.89 4.44
C LEU A 47 11.62 7.71 5.36
N VAL A 48 12.92 7.37 5.50
CA VAL A 48 13.90 8.17 6.26
C VAL A 48 13.95 9.62 5.76
N PHE A 49 13.74 9.85 4.46
CA PHE A 49 13.82 11.18 3.84
C PHE A 49 12.48 11.91 3.78
N LEU A 50 11.38 11.21 4.05
CA LEU A 50 10.01 11.72 3.85
C LEU A 50 9.26 11.93 5.17
N CYS A 51 9.81 11.45 6.29
CA CYS A 51 9.15 11.46 7.60
C CYS A 51 9.84 12.36 8.61
N GLY A 52 9.09 13.26 9.26
CA GLY A 52 9.63 14.09 10.35
C GLY A 52 8.99 15.47 10.43
N GLU A 53 9.53 16.30 11.33
CA GLU A 53 9.10 17.70 11.44
C GLU A 53 9.40 18.46 10.15
N GLY A 54 8.37 19.10 9.58
CA GLY A 54 8.50 19.87 8.34
C GLY A 54 8.56 19.03 7.06
N LEU A 55 8.47 17.71 7.15
CA LEU A 55 8.41 16.80 6.00
C LEU A 55 6.97 16.36 5.71
N PRO A 56 6.65 15.84 4.50
CA PRO A 56 5.28 15.54 4.12
C PRO A 56 4.61 14.43 4.94
N LEU A 57 5.38 13.47 5.46
CA LEU A 57 4.85 12.37 6.28
C LEU A 57 5.16 12.57 7.77
N PRO A 58 4.24 12.18 8.67
CA PRO A 58 4.52 12.21 10.10
C PRO A 58 5.62 11.20 10.47
N ALA A 59 6.37 11.50 11.53
CA ALA A 59 7.45 10.66 12.03
C ALA A 59 7.03 9.20 12.30
N ARG A 60 5.75 8.96 12.61
CA ARG A 60 5.19 7.63 12.86
C ARG A 60 5.39 6.64 11.70
N PHE A 61 5.33 7.10 10.44
CA PHE A 61 5.58 6.22 9.27
C PHE A 61 6.92 5.50 9.34
N ARG A 62 7.94 6.14 9.93
CA ARG A 62 9.28 5.56 10.07
C ARG A 62 9.33 4.38 11.05
N PHE A 63 8.48 4.40 12.07
CA PHE A 63 8.57 3.49 13.21
C PHE A 63 7.54 2.37 13.16
N ILE A 64 6.40 2.61 12.53
CA ILE A 64 5.34 1.61 12.42
C ILE A 64 5.84 0.36 11.68
N SER A 65 5.30 -0.79 12.07
CA SER A 65 5.61 -2.11 11.55
C SER A 65 4.33 -2.96 11.49
N ALA A 66 4.41 -4.15 10.89
CA ALA A 66 3.27 -5.05 10.80
C ALA A 66 2.77 -5.51 12.19
N GLN A 67 3.63 -5.50 13.21
CA GLN A 67 3.27 -5.85 14.59
C GLN A 67 2.36 -4.81 15.25
N ASP A 68 2.35 -3.59 14.73
CA ASP A 68 1.47 -2.52 15.19
C ASP A 68 0.08 -2.58 14.53
N VAL A 69 -0.12 -3.53 13.60
CA VAL A 69 -1.37 -3.74 12.89
C VAL A 69 -2.10 -4.93 13.49
N SER A 70 -3.32 -4.72 13.95
CA SER A 70 -4.16 -5.78 14.51
C SER A 70 -5.21 -6.21 13.49
N VAL A 71 -5.19 -7.50 13.15
CA VAL A 71 -6.23 -8.16 12.35
C VAL A 71 -7.27 -8.72 13.30
N THR A 72 -8.52 -8.28 13.15
CA THR A 72 -9.66 -8.76 13.93
C THR A 72 -10.70 -9.42 13.04
N GLY A 73 -11.60 -10.21 13.63
CA GLY A 73 -12.64 -10.94 12.89
C GLY A 73 -12.21 -12.32 12.39
N TRP A 74 -10.98 -12.76 12.65
CA TRP A 74 -10.46 -14.06 12.19
C TRP A 74 -11.37 -15.26 12.56
N PRO A 75 -11.86 -15.42 13.80
CA PRO A 75 -12.77 -16.53 14.13
C PRO A 75 -14.09 -16.49 13.34
N ARG A 76 -14.64 -15.30 13.10
CA ARG A 76 -15.89 -15.12 12.33
C ARG A 76 -15.70 -15.39 10.85
N MET A 77 -14.51 -15.14 10.32
CA MET A 77 -14.12 -15.54 8.97
C MET A 77 -14.03 -17.08 8.87
N LEU A 78 -13.45 -17.76 9.86
CA LEU A 78 -13.43 -19.23 9.90
C LEU A 78 -14.84 -19.83 9.97
N GLU A 79 -15.74 -19.23 10.78
CA GLU A 79 -17.16 -19.59 10.80
C GLU A 79 -17.80 -19.37 9.42
N ARG A 80 -17.49 -18.26 8.73
CA ARG A 80 -18.01 -18.00 7.38
C ARG A 80 -17.57 -19.07 6.38
N ILE A 81 -16.30 -19.46 6.42
CA ILE A 81 -15.78 -20.52 5.56
C ILE A 81 -16.58 -21.81 5.78
N ALA A 82 -16.81 -22.19 7.04
CA ALA A 82 -17.59 -23.39 7.36
C ALA A 82 -19.06 -23.30 6.92
N GLU A 83 -19.68 -22.11 6.96
CA GLU A 83 -21.04 -21.87 6.45
C GLU A 83 -21.12 -22.00 4.92
N LEU A 84 -20.09 -21.54 4.22
CA LEU A 84 -20.03 -21.53 2.75
C LEU A 84 -19.57 -22.86 2.15
N ASP A 85 -18.86 -23.68 2.93
CA ASP A 85 -18.35 -24.97 2.47
C ASP A 85 -19.45 -25.91 1.97
N ARG A 86 -19.22 -26.46 0.78
CA ARG A 86 -20.07 -27.50 0.21
C ARG A 86 -19.26 -28.80 0.07
N PRO A 87 -19.88 -29.98 0.29
CA PRO A 87 -19.21 -31.25 0.03
C PRO A 87 -18.70 -31.34 -1.41
N GLY A 88 -17.38 -31.50 -1.57
CA GLY A 88 -16.69 -31.56 -2.87
C GLY A 88 -16.37 -30.21 -3.51
N ASP A 89 -16.82 -29.10 -2.92
CA ASP A 89 -16.59 -27.73 -3.40
C ASP A 89 -16.34 -26.78 -2.21
N PRO A 90 -15.27 -27.04 -1.41
CA PRO A 90 -14.96 -26.20 -0.25
C PRO A 90 -14.38 -24.85 -0.67
N ILE A 91 -14.49 -23.86 0.21
CA ILE A 91 -13.72 -22.62 0.06
C ILE A 91 -12.23 -22.95 0.20
N THR A 92 -11.44 -22.50 -0.76
CA THR A 92 -10.02 -22.82 -0.95
C THR A 92 -9.15 -21.58 -1.15
N ALA A 93 -9.77 -20.41 -1.33
CA ALA A 93 -9.07 -19.14 -1.28
C ALA A 93 -9.90 -18.00 -0.68
N LEU A 94 -9.17 -17.01 -0.19
CA LEU A 94 -9.68 -15.72 0.25
C LEU A 94 -8.95 -14.61 -0.52
N SER A 95 -9.67 -13.57 -0.93
CA SER A 95 -9.06 -12.29 -1.30
C SER A 95 -9.48 -11.25 -0.29
N LEU A 96 -8.53 -10.44 0.17
CA LEU A 96 -8.80 -9.27 0.99
C LEU A 96 -8.44 -8.01 0.20
N ASP A 97 -9.43 -7.21 -0.13
CA ASP A 97 -9.22 -5.94 -0.82
C ASP A 97 -9.22 -4.78 0.18
N ILE A 98 -8.17 -3.96 0.10
CA ILE A 98 -8.09 -2.70 0.85
C ILE A 98 -8.94 -1.67 0.11
N CYS A 99 -10.06 -1.29 0.72
CA CYS A 99 -10.99 -0.33 0.14
C CYS A 99 -10.86 1.01 0.87
N LEU A 100 -10.51 2.06 0.11
CA LEU A 100 -10.48 3.41 0.64
C LEU A 100 -11.79 4.10 0.29
N ALA A 101 -12.40 4.72 1.30
CA ALA A 101 -13.59 5.50 1.06
C ALA A 101 -13.29 6.72 0.17
N PRO A 102 -14.22 7.13 -0.71
CA PRO A 102 -14.00 8.27 -1.60
C PRO A 102 -13.69 9.55 -0.82
N LEU A 103 -12.73 10.34 -1.31
CA LEU A 103 -12.37 11.65 -0.76
C LEU A 103 -13.55 12.62 -0.58
N ALA A 104 -14.64 12.41 -1.34
CA ALA A 104 -15.88 13.20 -1.26
C ALA A 104 -16.75 12.87 -0.03
N ALA A 105 -16.43 11.83 0.74
CA ALA A 105 -17.12 11.52 1.99
C ALA A 105 -16.92 12.68 3.00
N ALA A 106 -18.05 13.27 3.41
CA ALA A 106 -18.09 14.53 4.15
C ALA A 106 -17.68 14.40 5.63
N ASP A 107 -17.66 13.20 6.18
CA ASP A 107 -17.28 12.94 7.57
C ASP A 107 -15.98 12.11 7.67
N ALA A 108 -15.27 12.25 8.79
CA ALA A 108 -13.98 11.60 9.03
C ALA A 108 -14.13 10.10 9.37
N GLU A 109 -15.33 9.64 9.70
CA GLU A 109 -15.60 8.24 10.06
C GLU A 109 -15.73 7.38 8.79
N ASN A 110 -16.40 7.91 7.76
CA ASN A 110 -16.45 7.41 6.39
C ASN A 110 -15.17 7.69 5.60
N ARG A 111 -14.03 7.98 6.24
CA ARG A 111 -12.71 8.07 5.60
C ARG A 111 -11.75 6.97 6.06
N ARG A 112 -12.20 6.09 6.95
CA ARG A 112 -11.40 4.95 7.37
C ARG A 112 -11.34 3.93 6.22
N PRO A 113 -10.20 3.26 6.04
CA PRO A 113 -10.16 2.08 5.17
C PRO A 113 -11.16 1.05 5.70
N PHE A 114 -11.86 0.38 4.80
CA PHE A 114 -12.56 -0.85 5.10
C PHE A 114 -11.96 -1.97 4.25
N TYR A 115 -12.21 -3.21 4.64
CA TYR A 115 -11.61 -4.37 4.01
C TYR A 115 -12.71 -5.30 3.55
N GLU A 116 -12.75 -5.58 2.25
CA GLU A 116 -13.68 -6.55 1.68
C GLU A 116 -12.98 -7.91 1.60
N THR A 117 -13.66 -8.95 2.07
CA THR A 117 -13.21 -10.34 2.01
C THR A 117 -14.06 -11.09 1.00
N SER A 118 -13.45 -11.60 -0.06
CA SER A 118 -14.07 -12.47 -1.06
C SER A 118 -13.68 -13.92 -0.83
N TYR A 119 -14.64 -14.84 -0.94
CA TYR A 119 -14.45 -16.27 -0.73
C TYR A 119 -14.52 -17.04 -2.05
N TYR A 120 -13.53 -17.89 -2.32
CA TYR A 120 -13.43 -18.61 -3.60
C TYR A 120 -13.31 -20.13 -3.41
N THR A 121 -13.86 -20.87 -4.35
CA THR A 121 -13.69 -22.32 -4.52
C THR A 121 -12.73 -22.61 -5.68
N ASP A 122 -12.34 -23.88 -5.82
CA ASP A 122 -11.49 -24.33 -6.93
C ASP A 122 -12.20 -24.24 -8.31
N ARG A 123 -13.52 -23.94 -8.33
CA ARG A 123 -14.29 -23.76 -9.57
C ARG A 123 -13.91 -22.48 -10.30
N ALA A 124 -13.57 -21.43 -9.56
CA ALA A 124 -13.05 -20.20 -10.14
C ALA A 124 -11.65 -20.43 -10.71
N TRP A 125 -10.77 -21.04 -9.91
CA TRP A 125 -9.40 -21.37 -10.28
C TRP A 125 -8.81 -22.36 -9.25
N PRO A 126 -7.85 -23.24 -9.58
CA PRO A 126 -7.37 -24.31 -8.69
C PRO A 126 -6.50 -23.82 -7.51
N PHE A 127 -7.05 -22.96 -6.66
CA PHE A 127 -6.37 -22.34 -5.52
C PHE A 127 -5.81 -23.36 -4.52
N SER A 128 -6.53 -24.46 -4.24
CA SER A 128 -6.13 -25.44 -3.23
C SER A 128 -4.80 -26.15 -3.55
N ARG A 129 -4.39 -26.13 -4.82
CA ARG A 129 -3.16 -26.77 -5.33
C ARG A 129 -2.14 -25.77 -5.85
N ALA A 130 -2.50 -24.49 -5.86
CA ALA A 130 -1.66 -23.46 -6.43
C ALA A 130 -0.44 -23.21 -5.57
N SER A 131 0.73 -23.32 -6.20
CA SER A 131 1.96 -22.80 -5.63
C SER A 131 1.97 -21.27 -5.71
N ARG A 132 2.91 -20.66 -4.99
CA ARG A 132 3.19 -19.23 -5.12
C ARG A 132 3.50 -18.83 -6.57
N ALA A 133 4.27 -19.65 -7.29
CA ALA A 133 4.59 -19.38 -8.69
C ALA A 133 3.33 -19.39 -9.57
N ASP A 134 2.38 -20.30 -9.32
CA ASP A 134 1.11 -20.34 -10.04
C ASP A 134 0.27 -19.09 -9.75
N LEU A 135 0.22 -18.65 -8.49
CA LEU A 135 -0.47 -17.43 -8.08
C LEU A 135 0.18 -16.18 -8.70
N VAL A 136 1.51 -16.09 -8.74
CA VAL A 136 2.22 -14.96 -9.39
C VAL A 136 1.84 -14.83 -10.86
N LEU A 137 1.74 -15.96 -11.57
CA LEU A 137 1.35 -16.00 -12.98
C LEU A 137 -0.12 -15.65 -13.19
N ALA A 138 -0.96 -15.90 -12.19
CA ALA A 138 -2.40 -15.71 -12.28
C ALA A 138 -2.90 -14.40 -11.64
N CYS A 139 -2.13 -13.71 -10.80
CA CYS A 139 -2.46 -12.37 -10.30
C CYS A 139 -2.67 -11.39 -11.47
N GLY A 140 -3.76 -10.62 -11.43
CA GLY A 140 -4.23 -9.79 -12.54
C GLY A 140 -4.89 -10.55 -13.70
N SER A 141 -5.12 -11.86 -13.57
CA SER A 141 -5.86 -12.66 -14.56
C SER A 141 -7.37 -12.49 -14.37
N PRO A 142 -8.16 -12.42 -15.46
CA PRO A 142 -9.62 -12.41 -15.37
C PRO A 142 -10.22 -13.76 -14.93
N ALA A 143 -9.40 -14.80 -14.71
CA ALA A 143 -9.88 -16.16 -14.52
C ALA A 143 -10.80 -16.35 -13.29
N TRP A 144 -10.55 -15.63 -12.19
CA TRP A 144 -11.37 -15.71 -10.97
C TRP A 144 -12.08 -14.41 -10.60
N GLN A 145 -11.80 -13.30 -11.28
CA GLN A 145 -12.43 -12.02 -10.99
C GLN A 145 -13.95 -12.12 -11.20
N GLY A 146 -14.73 -11.67 -10.21
CA GLY A 146 -16.20 -11.75 -10.22
C GLY A 146 -16.77 -13.16 -10.02
N SER A 147 -15.94 -14.14 -9.65
CA SER A 147 -16.36 -15.54 -9.40
C SER A 147 -16.30 -15.92 -7.92
N ALA A 148 -16.34 -14.93 -7.01
CA ALA A 148 -16.46 -15.19 -5.58
C ALA A 148 -17.82 -15.86 -5.28
N GLU A 149 -17.82 -16.85 -4.38
CA GLU A 149 -19.06 -17.46 -3.89
C GLU A 149 -19.84 -16.49 -3.00
N ASP A 150 -19.11 -15.60 -2.30
CA ASP A 150 -19.66 -14.59 -1.41
C ASP A 150 -18.62 -13.50 -1.10
N ASN A 151 -19.08 -12.35 -0.59
CA ASN A 151 -18.23 -11.28 -0.08
C ASN A 151 -18.78 -10.78 1.27
N ASP A 152 -17.89 -10.39 2.18
CA ASP A 152 -18.25 -9.68 3.41
C ASP A 152 -17.15 -8.73 3.89
N ASP A 153 -17.38 -8.06 5.01
CA ASP A 153 -16.47 -7.12 5.67
C ASP A 153 -16.06 -7.60 7.08
N ARG A 154 -16.02 -8.92 7.30
CA ARG A 154 -15.78 -9.48 8.66
C ARG A 154 -14.36 -9.27 9.14
N LEU A 155 -13.37 -9.34 8.25
CA LEU A 155 -11.98 -9.05 8.58
C LEU A 155 -11.75 -7.55 8.61
N GLN A 156 -11.06 -7.09 9.65
CA GLN A 156 -10.76 -5.68 9.85
C GLN A 156 -9.31 -5.53 10.29
N LEU A 157 -8.59 -4.58 9.69
CA LEU A 157 -7.26 -4.17 10.12
C LEU A 157 -7.35 -2.83 10.84
N SER A 158 -6.68 -2.74 11.98
CA SER A 158 -6.61 -1.54 12.80
C SER A 158 -5.17 -1.18 13.14
N GLY A 159 -4.91 0.09 13.47
CA GLY A 159 -3.59 0.63 13.76
C GLY A 159 -2.97 1.44 12.61
N LEU A 160 -3.63 1.52 11.45
CA LEU A 160 -3.16 2.25 10.26
C LEU A 160 -4.03 3.47 9.90
N GLU A 161 -5.11 3.73 10.63
CA GLU A 161 -6.19 4.64 10.22
C GLU A 161 -5.73 6.08 10.04
N ASP A 162 -4.97 6.61 11.00
CA ASP A 162 -4.39 7.96 10.91
C ASP A 162 -3.41 8.10 9.75
N LEU A 163 -2.63 7.05 9.47
CA LEU A 163 -1.70 7.04 8.35
C LEU A 163 -2.43 7.02 7.01
N HIS A 164 -3.51 6.24 6.90
CA HIS A 164 -4.39 6.26 5.73
C HIS A 164 -5.02 7.63 5.51
N ILE A 165 -5.44 8.32 6.58
CA ILE A 165 -5.97 9.70 6.50
C ILE A 165 -4.92 10.66 5.93
N VAL A 166 -3.66 10.55 6.36
CA VAL A 166 -2.56 11.36 5.83
C VAL A 166 -2.34 11.08 4.35
N ILE A 167 -2.26 9.81 3.95
CA ILE A 167 -2.07 9.42 2.55
C ILE A 167 -3.22 9.92 1.67
N ALA A 168 -4.47 9.77 2.10
CA ALA A 168 -5.63 10.28 1.39
C ALA A 168 -5.58 11.81 1.22
N ALA A 169 -5.13 12.53 2.25
CA ALA A 169 -4.98 14.00 2.15
C ALA A 169 -3.93 14.39 1.10
N ILE A 170 -2.80 13.68 1.03
CA ILE A 170 -1.76 13.93 0.02
C ILE A 170 -2.25 13.50 -1.37
N GLU A 171 -2.95 12.37 -1.49
CA GLU A 171 -3.58 11.92 -2.73
C GLU A 171 -4.51 12.99 -3.31
N ALA A 172 -5.31 13.63 -2.46
CA ALA A 172 -6.19 14.72 -2.88
C ALA A 172 -5.42 15.91 -3.47
N LEU A 173 -4.22 16.22 -2.94
CA LEU A 173 -3.34 17.24 -3.51
C LEU A 173 -2.77 16.80 -4.86
N CYS A 174 -2.36 15.52 -4.98
CA CYS A 174 -1.87 14.93 -6.23
C CYS A 174 -2.94 14.99 -7.32
N LEU A 175 -4.17 14.54 -7.04
CA LEU A 175 -5.29 14.53 -7.98
C LEU A 175 -5.70 15.94 -8.45
N ARG A 176 -5.48 16.95 -7.62
CA ARG A 176 -5.74 18.36 -7.95
C ARG A 176 -4.56 19.04 -8.65
N GLY A 177 -3.44 18.34 -8.86
CA GLY A 177 -2.21 18.91 -9.42
C GLY A 177 -1.56 19.96 -8.52
N MET A 178 -1.84 19.95 -7.21
CA MET A 178 -1.33 20.90 -6.24
C MET A 178 -0.17 20.36 -5.39
N ALA A 179 0.08 19.04 -5.44
CA ALA A 179 1.17 18.42 -4.73
C ALA A 179 2.53 18.77 -5.33
N THR A 180 3.47 19.14 -4.47
CA THR A 180 4.90 19.21 -4.78
C THR A 180 5.45 17.83 -5.16
N ILE A 181 6.62 17.79 -5.80
CA ILE A 181 7.29 16.51 -6.13
C ILE A 181 7.59 15.68 -4.87
N GLU A 182 7.93 16.34 -3.76
CA GLU A 182 8.20 15.65 -2.49
C GLU A 182 6.93 15.04 -1.88
N GLU A 183 5.80 15.76 -1.95
CA GLU A 183 4.49 15.23 -1.56
C GLU A 183 4.05 14.07 -2.46
N GLN A 184 4.30 14.15 -3.76
CA GLN A 184 4.04 13.02 -4.67
C GLN A 184 4.88 11.79 -4.30
N ARG A 185 6.18 11.96 -4.04
CA ARG A 185 7.05 10.88 -3.54
C ARG A 185 6.54 10.30 -2.22
N ALA A 186 6.15 11.17 -1.28
CA ALA A 186 5.56 10.77 0.00
C ALA A 186 4.29 9.95 -0.16
N PHE A 187 3.39 10.35 -1.06
CA PHE A 187 2.20 9.56 -1.39
C PHE A 187 2.57 8.19 -1.94
N ILE A 188 3.46 8.13 -2.93
CA ILE A 188 3.89 6.88 -3.57
C ILE A 188 4.49 5.90 -2.57
N VAL A 189 5.47 6.35 -1.78
CA VAL A 189 6.19 5.52 -0.81
C VAL A 189 5.28 5.17 0.37
N GLY A 190 4.52 6.14 0.89
CA GLY A 190 3.62 5.95 2.02
C GLY A 190 2.47 5.00 1.71
N ALA A 191 1.77 5.18 0.59
CA ALA A 191 0.69 4.28 0.18
C ALA A 191 1.20 2.85 -0.08
N SER A 192 2.35 2.71 -0.76
CA SER A 192 2.98 1.41 -0.97
C SER A 192 3.34 0.73 0.35
N TYR A 193 3.81 1.50 1.33
CA TYR A 193 4.16 0.97 2.64
C TYR A 193 2.95 0.52 3.45
N LEU A 194 1.84 1.27 3.43
CA LEU A 194 0.60 0.82 4.09
C LEU A 194 0.08 -0.48 3.48
N ALA A 195 0.08 -0.62 2.15
CA ALA A 195 -0.32 -1.85 1.48
C ALA A 195 0.58 -3.04 1.88
N VAL A 196 1.89 -2.83 1.96
CA VAL A 196 2.86 -3.86 2.41
C VAL A 196 2.62 -4.24 3.87
N LEU A 197 2.34 -3.29 4.76
CA LEU A 197 2.02 -3.57 6.16
C LEU A 197 0.75 -4.42 6.31
N SER A 198 -0.30 -4.08 5.57
CA SER A 198 -1.53 -4.87 5.52
C SER A 198 -1.28 -6.30 5.04
N HIS A 199 -0.49 -6.45 3.98
CA HIS A 199 -0.09 -7.76 3.46
C HIS A 199 0.72 -8.58 4.47
N GLN A 200 1.68 -7.97 5.17
CA GLN A 200 2.45 -8.63 6.23
C GLN A 200 1.55 -9.02 7.41
N ALA A 201 0.67 -8.14 7.87
CA ALA A 201 -0.24 -8.41 8.98
C ALA A 201 -1.16 -9.60 8.68
N ILE A 202 -1.75 -9.65 7.49
CA ILE A 202 -2.60 -10.77 7.07
C ILE A 202 -1.82 -12.08 6.97
N ARG A 203 -0.63 -12.07 6.36
CA ARG A 203 0.26 -13.24 6.33
C ARG A 203 0.56 -13.73 7.74
N ASP A 204 0.98 -12.83 8.62
CA ASP A 204 1.42 -13.17 9.97
C ASP A 204 0.26 -13.69 10.82
N THR A 205 -0.92 -13.08 10.74
CA THR A 205 -2.15 -13.58 11.39
C THR A 205 -2.54 -14.95 10.85
N ALA A 206 -2.54 -15.14 9.53
CA ALA A 206 -2.90 -16.43 8.94
C ALA A 206 -1.92 -17.56 9.34
N MET A 207 -0.63 -17.24 9.49
CA MET A 207 0.36 -18.18 10.00
C MET A 207 0.21 -18.48 11.49
N ALA A 208 -0.18 -17.49 12.29
CA ALA A 208 -0.31 -17.61 13.74
C ALA A 208 -1.61 -18.32 14.15
N GLU A 209 -2.74 -17.91 13.59
CA GLU A 209 -4.08 -18.41 13.93
C GLU A 209 -4.44 -19.68 13.12
N GLY A 210 -3.83 -19.85 11.95
CA GLY A 210 -4.08 -20.97 11.05
C GLY A 210 -5.33 -20.81 10.18
N LEU A 211 -5.40 -21.64 9.15
CA LEU A 211 -6.52 -21.77 8.21
C LEU A 211 -7.16 -23.16 8.34
N PRO A 212 -8.44 -23.36 8.01
CA PRO A 212 -9.11 -24.64 8.24
C PRO A 212 -8.57 -25.78 7.35
N ARG A 213 -7.83 -25.44 6.30
CA ARG A 213 -7.18 -26.33 5.33
C ARG A 213 -6.11 -25.56 4.55
N PRO A 214 -5.30 -26.22 3.70
CA PRO A 214 -4.47 -25.53 2.71
C PRO A 214 -5.33 -24.59 1.84
N MET A 215 -5.06 -23.29 1.92
CA MET A 215 -5.83 -22.25 1.23
C MET A 215 -4.91 -21.10 0.81
N ALA A 216 -5.20 -20.50 -0.34
CA ALA A 216 -4.52 -19.27 -0.74
C ALA A 216 -5.17 -18.05 -0.06
N VAL A 217 -4.36 -17.11 0.40
CA VAL A 217 -4.81 -15.82 0.91
C VAL A 217 -4.16 -14.73 0.06
N ILE A 218 -5.00 -14.00 -0.66
CA ILE A 218 -4.59 -12.91 -1.56
C ILE A 218 -4.93 -11.60 -0.86
N VAL A 219 -4.03 -10.62 -0.97
CA VAL A 219 -4.25 -9.25 -0.49
C VAL A 219 -4.10 -8.32 -1.67
N GLY A 220 -5.15 -7.56 -1.91
CA GLY A 220 -5.32 -6.66 -3.04
C GLY A 220 -5.64 -5.23 -2.62
N SER A 221 -5.90 -4.39 -3.60
CA SER A 221 -6.43 -3.05 -3.41
C SER A 221 -7.49 -2.83 -4.49
N ASP A 222 -8.74 -2.58 -4.10
CA ASP A 222 -9.79 -2.31 -5.07
C ASP A 222 -9.74 -0.85 -5.51
N GLY A 223 -9.49 -0.63 -6.80
CA GLY A 223 -9.55 0.68 -7.45
C GLY A 223 -8.60 1.76 -6.91
N THR A 224 -7.71 1.42 -5.97
CA THR A 224 -6.92 2.36 -5.19
C THR A 224 -5.42 2.17 -5.42
N TYR A 225 -4.68 3.28 -5.41
CA TYR A 225 -3.22 3.23 -5.48
C TYR A 225 -2.65 2.54 -4.21
N PRO A 226 -1.65 1.64 -4.30
CA PRO A 226 -0.77 1.35 -5.44
C PRO A 226 -1.25 0.24 -6.40
N ALA A 227 -2.48 -0.26 -6.21
CA ALA A 227 -3.05 -1.39 -6.95
C ALA A 227 -2.17 -2.64 -6.91
N PHE A 228 -1.62 -2.94 -5.73
CA PHE A 228 -0.92 -4.21 -5.52
C PHE A 228 -1.93 -5.33 -5.38
N GLU A 229 -1.64 -6.45 -6.02
CA GLU A 229 -2.34 -7.72 -5.82
C GLU A 229 -1.29 -8.83 -5.71
N ALA A 230 -1.27 -9.50 -4.56
CA ALA A 230 -0.30 -10.56 -4.29
C ALA A 230 -0.83 -11.56 -3.25
N ALA A 231 -0.33 -12.80 -3.33
CA ALA A 231 -0.62 -13.80 -2.32
C ALA A 231 0.16 -13.52 -1.03
N ALA A 232 -0.56 -13.20 0.05
CA ALA A 232 -0.01 -13.22 1.41
C ALA A 232 0.42 -14.64 1.80
N LEU A 233 -0.37 -15.64 1.42
CA LEU A 233 -0.04 -17.06 1.54
C LEU A 233 -0.49 -17.85 0.31
N ALA A 234 0.36 -18.76 -0.16
CA ALA A 234 -0.07 -19.83 -1.07
C ALA A 234 -0.63 -21.02 -0.27
N ALA A 235 -1.44 -21.87 -0.92
CA ALA A 235 -2.13 -22.97 -0.24
C ALA A 235 -1.19 -23.91 0.54
N GLY A 236 -0.02 -24.21 -0.04
CA GLY A 236 0.99 -25.07 0.60
C GLY A 236 1.83 -24.40 1.70
N GLU A 237 1.66 -23.10 1.94
CA GLU A 237 2.45 -22.35 2.93
C GLU A 237 1.72 -22.18 4.27
N GLY A 238 0.38 -22.22 4.26
CA GLY A 238 -0.44 -22.04 5.46
C GLY A 238 -0.37 -23.22 6.43
N ARG A 239 -0.45 -22.92 7.73
CA ARG A 239 -0.65 -23.95 8.76
C ARG A 239 -2.13 -24.30 8.90
N ALA A 240 -2.44 -25.59 8.93
CA ALA A 240 -3.78 -26.06 9.23
C ALA A 240 -4.13 -25.81 10.71
N HIS A 241 -5.30 -25.23 10.97
CA HIS A 241 -5.84 -25.04 12.31
C HIS A 241 -6.14 -26.42 12.91
N GLY A 242 -5.43 -26.80 13.98
CA GLY A 242 -5.70 -28.01 14.74
C GLY A 242 -4.72 -29.19 14.58
N THR A 243 -3.60 -29.07 13.86
CA THR A 243 -2.53 -30.08 13.93
C THR A 243 -1.58 -29.79 15.09
N GLY A 244 -2.09 -29.86 16.31
CA GLY A 244 -1.29 -30.10 17.50
C GLY A 244 -1.04 -31.60 17.63
N ALA A 245 -0.01 -32.12 16.97
CA ALA A 245 0.54 -33.44 17.24
C ALA A 245 2.07 -33.33 17.28
N GLU A 246 2.64 -33.73 18.42
CA GLU A 246 4.07 -33.75 18.72
C GLU A 246 4.88 -34.45 17.63
N GLU A 247 5.60 -33.69 16.80
CA GLU A 247 6.78 -34.24 16.13
C GLU A 247 7.97 -34.14 17.08
N THR A 248 8.16 -35.21 17.85
CA THR A 248 9.40 -35.48 18.56
C THR A 248 10.48 -35.78 17.52
N SER A 249 11.24 -34.76 17.10
CA SER A 249 12.44 -34.95 16.29
C SER A 249 13.68 -34.87 17.17
N ALA A 250 14.40 -35.98 17.31
CA ALA A 250 15.80 -36.01 17.76
C ALA A 250 16.69 -36.49 16.60
N PRO A 251 17.95 -36.03 16.52
CA PRO A 251 18.68 -35.83 15.26
C PRO A 251 19.57 -37.03 14.86
N PRO A 252 20.18 -36.99 13.66
CA PRO A 252 21.63 -37.07 13.66
C PRO A 252 22.38 -36.24 12.59
N HIS A 253 23.46 -35.60 13.05
CA HIS A 253 24.84 -35.53 12.52
C HIS A 253 25.13 -35.29 11.01
N GLY A 254 25.91 -34.23 10.74
CA GLY A 254 26.69 -34.02 9.49
C GLY A 254 27.88 -34.98 9.31
N PRO A 255 28.76 -34.82 8.29
CA PRO A 255 29.58 -33.61 8.15
C PRO A 255 29.92 -33.11 6.71
N THR A 256 30.32 -31.83 6.69
CA THR A 256 31.26 -31.04 5.86
C THR A 256 32.00 -31.66 4.66
N HIS A 257 32.02 -30.93 3.52
CA HIS A 257 33.19 -30.84 2.60
C HIS A 257 33.26 -29.50 1.83
N THR A 258 34.29 -28.72 2.20
CA THR A 258 35.29 -27.92 1.47
C THR A 258 35.03 -27.20 0.13
N SER A 259 35.43 -25.92 0.17
CA SER A 259 35.82 -24.90 -0.83
C SER A 259 36.71 -25.34 -2.02
N LEU A 260 36.60 -24.60 -3.15
CA LEU A 260 37.61 -24.18 -4.16
C LEU A 260 36.85 -23.57 -5.38
N GLY A 261 37.18 -22.44 -6.01
CA GLY A 261 38.28 -21.50 -5.88
C GLY A 261 38.03 -20.25 -6.75
N HIS A 262 38.87 -19.24 -6.53
CA HIS A 262 38.93 -17.96 -7.23
C HIS A 262 39.26 -18.11 -8.73
N HIS A 263 38.64 -17.27 -9.57
CA HIS A 263 39.29 -16.77 -10.77
C HIS A 263 39.05 -15.26 -10.92
N GLU A 264 40.12 -14.53 -10.65
CA GLU A 264 40.31 -13.11 -10.89
C GLU A 264 40.61 -12.89 -12.38
N VAL A 265 39.89 -11.96 -13.02
CA VAL A 265 40.21 -11.44 -14.35
C VAL A 265 40.24 -9.93 -14.25
N THR A 266 41.46 -9.40 -14.32
CA THR A 266 41.78 -7.97 -14.39
C THR A 266 41.83 -7.56 -15.86
N GLU A 267 41.12 -6.50 -16.24
CA GLU A 267 41.38 -5.79 -17.50
C GLU A 267 41.35 -4.25 -17.31
N PRO A 268 42.10 -3.51 -18.16
CA PRO A 268 42.77 -2.28 -17.79
C PRO A 268 41.98 -0.99 -18.07
N SER A 269 42.25 0.01 -17.24
CA SER A 269 41.70 1.37 -17.31
C SER A 269 42.35 2.20 -18.41
N THR A 270 41.56 3.00 -19.13
CA THR A 270 42.02 4.15 -19.93
C THR A 270 41.37 5.45 -19.44
N PRO A 271 42.09 6.59 -19.45
CA PRO A 271 41.64 7.83 -18.81
C PRO A 271 40.89 8.77 -19.77
N THR A 272 39.82 9.40 -19.28
CA THR A 272 39.07 10.49 -19.95
C THR A 272 39.36 11.85 -19.26
N PRO A 273 39.39 12.99 -20.00
CA PRO A 273 39.81 14.31 -19.51
C PRO A 273 38.71 15.07 -18.72
N PRO A 274 39.06 16.15 -17.99
CA PRO A 274 38.24 16.69 -16.90
C PRO A 274 37.06 17.55 -17.37
N THR A 275 35.93 17.39 -16.67
CA THR A 275 34.69 18.15 -16.83
C THR A 275 34.77 19.51 -16.13
N GLU A 276 34.31 20.53 -16.84
CA GLU A 276 34.25 21.94 -16.47
C GLU A 276 33.29 22.16 -15.27
N ALA A 277 33.79 22.74 -14.18
CA ALA A 277 33.04 22.97 -12.95
C ALA A 277 32.22 24.27 -13.05
N TRP A 278 30.90 24.15 -12.91
CA TRP A 278 30.00 25.30 -12.80
C TRP A 278 30.12 25.94 -11.41
N HIS A 279 30.52 27.22 -11.37
CA HIS A 279 30.60 27.99 -10.14
C HIS A 279 29.20 28.42 -9.67
N LEU A 280 28.83 28.04 -8.44
CA LEU A 280 27.65 28.57 -7.74
C LEU A 280 27.95 29.98 -7.19
N PRO A 281 26.95 30.89 -7.17
CA PRO A 281 27.12 32.20 -6.55
C PRO A 281 27.27 32.10 -5.01
N PRO A 282 27.96 33.07 -4.38
CA PRO A 282 28.31 33.00 -2.97
C PRO A 282 27.09 33.06 -2.03
N PRO A 283 27.13 32.35 -0.89
CA PRO A 283 26.02 32.27 0.05
C PRO A 283 25.80 33.60 0.78
N GLY A 284 24.56 34.08 0.80
CA GLY A 284 24.18 35.30 1.54
C GLY A 284 22.89 36.00 1.09
N ILE A 285 22.24 35.57 0.00
CA ILE A 285 21.01 36.19 -0.51
C ILE A 285 19.92 35.13 -0.71
N HIS A 286 19.49 34.47 0.37
CA HIS A 286 18.27 33.66 0.35
C HIS A 286 17.23 34.28 1.28
N VAL A 287 16.13 34.74 0.69
CA VAL A 287 14.90 35.05 1.43
C VAL A 287 14.27 33.71 1.82
N THR A 288 14.10 33.47 3.11
CA THR A 288 13.54 32.21 3.60
C THR A 288 12.04 32.13 3.29
N GLY A 289 11.48 30.93 3.16
CA GLY A 289 10.04 30.73 2.91
C GLY A 289 9.14 31.38 3.96
N THR A 290 9.63 31.57 5.18
CA THR A 290 8.93 32.30 6.25
C THR A 290 8.85 33.80 6.00
N GLN A 291 9.89 34.41 5.39
CA GLN A 291 9.88 35.81 5.00
C GLN A 291 8.97 36.08 3.79
N LEU A 292 8.83 35.10 2.89
CA LEU A 292 7.85 35.13 1.79
C LEU A 292 6.41 35.08 2.30
N ARG A 293 6.11 34.20 3.26
CA ARG A 293 4.78 34.10 3.88
C ARG A 293 4.34 35.39 4.58
N HIS A 294 5.25 36.07 5.27
CA HIS A 294 4.96 37.37 5.89
C HIS A 294 4.76 38.52 4.88
N ARG A 295 5.32 38.42 3.67
CA ARG A 295 5.14 39.44 2.63
C ARG A 295 3.86 39.26 1.81
N LEU A 296 3.37 38.02 1.67
CA LEU A 296 2.24 37.70 0.79
C LEU A 296 0.89 37.60 1.52
N VAL A 297 0.89 37.38 2.84
CA VAL A 297 -0.34 37.28 3.63
C VAL A 297 -0.54 38.56 4.44
N THR A 298 -1.15 39.56 3.81
CA THR A 298 -1.58 40.79 4.48
C THR A 298 -3.02 40.66 4.95
N ARG A 299 -3.42 41.44 5.97
CA ARG A 299 -4.83 41.52 6.41
C ARG A 299 -5.75 41.95 5.28
N GLU A 300 -5.24 42.72 4.32
CA GLU A 300 -5.96 43.12 3.10
C GLU A 300 -6.22 41.92 2.19
N SER A 301 -5.23 41.05 1.95
CA SER A 301 -5.42 39.83 1.14
C SER A 301 -6.46 38.86 1.73
N ILE A 302 -6.56 38.82 3.06
CA ILE A 302 -7.55 37.99 3.77
C ILE A 302 -8.96 38.61 3.65
N ALA A 303 -9.08 39.93 3.79
CA ALA A 303 -10.35 40.63 3.66
C ALA A 303 -10.90 40.60 2.22
N GLU A 304 -10.03 40.59 1.21
CA GLU A 304 -10.39 40.48 -0.20
C GLU A 304 -10.96 39.09 -0.53
N LEU A 305 -10.35 38.03 0.02
CA LEU A 305 -10.83 36.66 -0.08
C LEU A 305 -12.19 36.45 0.62
N GLU A 306 -12.41 37.09 1.77
CA GLU A 306 -13.70 37.02 2.48
C GLU A 306 -14.80 37.78 1.75
N ALA A 307 -14.46 38.88 1.06
CA ALA A 307 -15.41 39.67 0.26
C ALA A 307 -15.85 38.96 -1.05
N GLU A 308 -15.02 38.08 -1.62
CA GLU A 308 -15.35 37.31 -2.83
C GLU A 308 -16.26 36.10 -2.58
N THR A 309 -16.44 35.69 -1.32
CA THR A 309 -17.41 34.66 -0.93
C THR A 309 -18.86 35.16 -0.99
N SER A 310 -19.35 35.41 -2.21
CA SER A 310 -20.78 35.60 -2.44
C SER A 310 -21.54 34.28 -2.25
N PRO A 311 -22.71 34.28 -1.57
CA PRO A 311 -23.45 33.05 -1.31
C PRO A 311 -23.92 32.40 -2.62
N SER A 312 -23.62 31.11 -2.75
CA SER A 312 -23.91 30.31 -3.95
C SER A 312 -25.39 30.33 -4.32
N LEU A 313 -25.68 30.21 -5.62
CA LEU A 313 -27.04 30.14 -6.20
C LEU A 313 -27.93 29.08 -5.52
N LEU A 314 -27.35 28.04 -4.92
CA LEU A 314 -28.05 27.01 -4.15
C LEU A 314 -28.74 27.59 -2.91
N ASN A 315 -28.13 28.53 -2.20
CA ASN A 315 -28.78 29.20 -1.06
C ASN A 315 -29.99 30.06 -1.49
N ARG A 316 -30.03 30.52 -2.75
CA ARG A 316 -31.14 31.30 -3.31
C ARG A 316 -32.33 30.44 -3.73
N VAL A 317 -32.07 29.22 -4.22
CA VAL A 317 -33.12 28.28 -4.67
C VAL A 317 -33.75 27.55 -3.47
N PHE A 318 -32.96 27.14 -2.47
CA PHE A 318 -33.47 26.45 -1.30
C PHE A 318 -34.07 27.38 -0.24
N GLY A 319 -33.63 28.65 -0.15
CA GLY A 319 -34.22 29.64 0.77
C GLY A 319 -35.64 30.08 0.39
N GLY A 320 -36.04 29.95 -0.87
CA GLY A 320 -37.37 30.33 -1.35
C GLY A 320 -38.49 29.34 -1.02
N LEU A 321 -38.16 28.05 -0.85
CA LEU A 321 -39.15 26.99 -0.62
C LEU A 321 -39.62 26.87 0.84
N LEU A 322 -38.91 27.47 1.80
CA LEU A 322 -39.22 27.38 3.23
C LEU A 322 -40.04 28.56 3.79
N ARG A 323 -40.55 29.46 2.93
CA ARG A 323 -41.37 30.62 3.35
C ARG A 323 -42.85 30.56 2.99
N LYS A 324 -43.38 29.39 2.63
CA LYS A 324 -44.84 29.18 2.50
C LYS A 324 -45.32 28.10 3.47
N LYS A 325 -45.59 28.51 4.71
CA LYS A 325 -46.70 28.06 5.55
C LYS A 325 -47.10 29.23 6.43
#